data_AF-A0A2U3KZS7-F1
#
_entry.id   AF-A0A2U3KZS7-F1
#
_cell.length_a   1.000
_cell.length_b   1.000
_cell.length_c   1.000
_cell.angle_alpha   90.00
_cell.angle_beta   90.00
_cell.angle_gamma   90.00
#
_symmetry.space_group_name_H-M   'P 1'
#
loop_
_entity.id
_entity.type
_entity.pdbx_description
1 polymer ?
#
loop_
_entity_poly.entity_id
_entity_poly.type
_entity_poly.pdbx_seq_one_letter_code
_entity_poly.pdbx_strand_id
1 'polypeptide(L)'
;MPPCTGDYLSPKIEDMMQRKKLSTTIGASSYAYLHSLVKAGRAESVGEAVDKAVEMARRLDNRATLERQTAAYFKGLASKAAAEESDLEDALSAVSQEMDFDQP
;
A
#
# COMPACT_ATOMS: atom_id res chain seq x y z
N MET A 1 9.12 -25.81 41.09
CA MET A 1 8.90 -24.38 40.76
C MET A 1 9.61 -24.10 39.45
N PRO A 2 8.93 -23.63 38.39
CA PRO A 2 9.59 -23.28 37.15
C PRO A 2 10.30 -21.92 37.29
N PRO A 3 11.43 -21.69 36.59
CA PRO A 3 12.17 -20.43 36.67
C PRO A 3 11.43 -19.31 35.93
N CYS A 4 11.39 -18.14 36.56
CA CYS A 4 10.80 -16.91 36.04
C CYS A 4 11.42 -16.54 34.69
N THR A 5 10.62 -16.62 33.64
CA THR A 5 11.00 -16.19 32.29
C THR A 5 10.97 -14.67 32.26
N GLY A 6 12.13 -14.04 32.44
CA GLY A 6 12.29 -12.59 32.36
C GLY A 6 11.95 -12.10 30.95
N ASP A 7 11.19 -11.01 30.90
CA ASP A 7 10.75 -10.34 29.68
C ASP A 7 11.94 -9.87 28.83
N TYR A 8 12.21 -10.56 27.71
CA TYR A 8 13.25 -10.20 26.74
C TYR A 8 12.76 -9.22 25.65
N LEU A 9 11.71 -8.43 25.91
CA LEU A 9 11.12 -7.52 24.92
C LEU A 9 11.49 -6.04 25.14
N SER A 10 12.61 -5.76 25.79
CA SER A 10 13.28 -4.47 25.61
C SER A 10 14.22 -4.60 24.41
N PRO A 11 14.06 -3.81 23.33
CA PRO A 11 15.06 -3.76 22.26
C PRO A 11 16.40 -3.42 22.90
N LYS A 12 17.34 -4.38 22.89
CA LYS A 12 18.72 -4.12 23.28
C LYS A 12 19.24 -3.05 22.33
N ILE A 13 19.85 -2.01 22.90
CA ILE A 13 20.42 -0.84 22.22
C ILE A 13 21.36 -1.23 21.06
N GLU A 14 21.86 -2.48 21.03
CA GLU A 14 22.71 -3.04 19.99
C GLU A 14 22.02 -3.37 18.65
N ASP A 15 20.69 -3.51 18.59
CA ASP A 15 19.97 -3.77 17.31
C ASP A 15 19.32 -2.51 16.72
N MET A 16 19.82 -1.33 17.07
CA MET A 16 19.58 -0.13 16.26
C MET A 16 20.67 -0.09 15.18
N MET A 17 20.34 -0.61 13.99
CA MET A 17 21.15 -0.48 12.78
C MET A 17 21.73 0.95 12.72
N GLN A 18 23.03 1.09 12.92
CA GLN A 18 23.69 2.40 13.08
C GLN A 18 23.33 3.29 11.88
N ARG A 19 22.73 4.46 12.15
CA ARG A 19 22.27 5.36 11.08
C ARG A 19 23.45 5.76 10.20
N LYS A 20 23.36 5.47 8.90
CA LYS A 20 24.37 5.89 7.93
C LYS A 20 24.29 7.40 7.71
N LYS A 21 25.36 8.12 8.04
CA LYS A 21 25.42 9.57 7.79
C LYS A 21 25.49 9.84 6.29
N LEU A 22 24.62 10.72 5.82
CA LEU A 22 24.58 11.22 4.44
C LEU A 22 24.61 12.74 4.48
N SER A 23 25.46 13.36 3.68
CA SER A 23 25.42 14.80 3.44
C SER A 23 24.61 15.06 2.19
N THR A 24 23.58 15.89 2.28
CA THR A 24 22.72 16.24 1.14
C THR A 24 22.27 17.68 1.27
N THR A 25 22.31 18.42 0.16
CA THR A 25 21.80 19.79 0.09
C THR A 25 20.32 19.75 -0.20
N ILE A 26 19.54 20.50 0.59
CA ILE A 26 18.10 20.67 0.41
C ILE A 26 17.76 22.13 0.11
N GLY A 27 16.63 22.36 -0.57
CA GLY A 27 16.15 23.70 -0.84
C GLY A 27 15.74 24.45 0.43
N ALA A 28 15.77 25.79 0.37
CA ALA A 28 15.44 26.66 1.50
C ALA A 28 14.03 26.40 2.08
N SER A 29 13.04 26.22 1.21
CA SER A 29 11.65 25.93 1.61
C SER A 29 11.52 24.58 2.33
N SER A 30 12.23 23.55 1.84
CA SER A 30 12.24 22.23 2.47
C SER A 30 12.90 22.28 3.84
N TYR A 31 14.01 23.02 3.97
CA TYR A 31 14.65 23.24 5.27
C TYR A 31 13.75 23.99 6.24
N ALA A 32 13.07 25.06 5.79
CA ALA A 32 12.13 25.82 6.60
C ALA A 32 10.99 24.93 7.14
N TYR A 33 10.47 24.04 6.31
CA TYR A 33 9.47 23.05 6.72
C TYR A 33 10.01 22.09 7.79
N LEU A 34 11.16 21.45 7.55
CA LEU A 34 11.77 20.51 8.51
C LEU A 34 12.08 21.21 9.85
N HIS A 35 12.59 22.43 9.78
CA HIS A 35 12.87 23.23 10.97
C HIS A 35 11.59 23.62 11.72
N SER A 36 10.48 23.88 11.02
CA SER A 36 9.18 24.13 11.65
C SER A 36 8.66 22.91 12.43
N LEU A 37 8.92 21.69 11.94
CA LEU A 37 8.56 20.46 12.65
C LEU A 37 9.33 20.32 13.97
N VAL A 38 10.61 20.70 13.97
CA VAL A 38 11.42 20.71 15.19
C VAL A 38 10.91 21.77 16.17
N LYS A 39 10.65 22.99 15.69
CA LYS A 39 10.09 24.07 16.51
C LYS A 39 8.73 23.74 17.12
N ALA A 40 7.91 22.99 16.40
CA ALA A 40 6.60 22.54 16.87
C ALA A 40 6.68 21.34 17.84
N GLY A 41 7.88 20.86 18.18
CA GLY A 41 8.07 19.65 19.01
C GLY A 41 7.60 18.36 18.33
N ARG A 42 7.36 18.39 17.01
CA ARG A 42 6.93 17.23 16.22
C ARG A 42 8.11 16.37 15.77
N ALA A 43 9.34 16.83 15.97
CA ALA A 43 10.58 16.09 15.80
C ALA A 43 11.64 16.65 16.76
N GLU A 44 12.49 15.79 17.31
CA GLU A 44 13.57 16.16 18.24
C GLU A 44 14.78 16.73 17.48
N SER A 45 14.94 16.38 16.21
CA SER A 45 16.03 16.87 15.36
C SER A 45 15.62 17.01 13.90
N VAL A 46 16.41 17.76 13.12
CA VAL A 46 16.21 17.85 11.66
C VAL A 46 16.37 16.48 11.01
N GLY A 47 17.27 15.62 11.51
CA GLY A 47 17.41 14.25 11.01
C GLY A 47 16.14 13.43 11.23
N GLU A 48 15.53 13.51 12.40
CA GLU A 48 14.25 12.84 12.67
C GLU A 48 13.09 13.44 11.87
N ALA A 49 13.08 14.76 11.65
CA ALA A 49 12.10 15.40 10.78
C ALA A 49 12.22 14.88 9.33
N VAL A 50 13.44 14.63 8.84
CA VAL A 50 13.68 13.99 7.55
C VAL A 50 13.18 12.56 7.55
N ASP A 51 13.49 11.77 8.58
CA ASP A 51 13.02 10.37 8.69
C ASP A 51 11.49 10.30 8.62
N LYS A 52 10.80 11.18 9.37
CA LYS A 52 9.34 11.30 9.34
C LYS A 52 8.81 11.70 7.96
N ALA A 53 9.47 12.65 7.28
CA ALA A 53 9.10 13.06 5.93
C ALA A 53 9.24 11.90 4.92
N VAL A 54 10.33 11.12 5.00
CA VAL A 54 10.56 9.95 4.16
C VAL A 54 9.52 8.86 4.43
N GLU A 55 9.19 8.62 5.70
CA GLU A 55 8.16 7.66 6.06
C GLU A 55 6.79 8.05 5.48
N MET A 56 6.41 9.32 5.59
CA MET A 56 5.17 9.82 4.98
C MET A 56 5.17 9.64 3.47
N ALA A 57 6.27 9.95 2.79
CA ALA A 57 6.40 9.77 1.35
C ALA A 57 6.20 8.29 0.95
N ARG A 58 6.82 7.36 1.69
CA ARG A 58 6.63 5.91 1.47
C ARG A 58 5.18 5.47 1.68
N ARG A 59 4.51 5.96 2.72
CA ARG A 59 3.10 5.63 2.98
C ARG A 59 2.20 6.11 1.84
N LEU A 60 2.46 7.31 1.31
CA LEU A 60 1.70 7.85 0.19
C LEU A 60 1.93 7.04 -1.10
N ASP A 61 3.17 6.66 -1.39
CA ASP A 61 3.49 5.85 -2.57
C ASP A 61 2.87 4.45 -2.48
N ASN A 62 2.92 3.82 -1.30
CA ASN A 62 2.25 2.55 -1.04
C ASN A 62 0.74 2.65 -1.28
N ARG A 63 0.11 3.73 -0.80
CA ARG A 63 -1.32 3.96 -1.02
C ARG A 63 -1.64 4.13 -2.50
N ALA A 64 -0.89 4.95 -3.22
CA ALA A 64 -1.09 5.16 -4.65
C ALA A 64 -0.85 3.87 -5.46
N THR A 65 0.07 3.01 -5.02
CA THR A 65 0.30 1.69 -5.62
C THR A 65 -0.87 0.76 -5.38
N LEU A 66 -1.38 0.70 -4.14
CA LEU A 66 -2.54 -0.11 -3.79
C LEU A 66 -3.78 0.31 -4.59
N GLU A 67 -4.05 1.61 -4.67
CA GLU A 67 -5.16 2.17 -5.46
C GLU A 67 -5.07 1.75 -6.94
N ARG A 68 -3.86 1.83 -7.54
CA ARG A 68 -3.61 1.37 -8.91
C ARG A 68 -3.83 -0.13 -9.07
N GLN A 69 -3.35 -0.94 -8.15
CA GLN A 69 -3.53 -2.40 -8.18
C GLN A 69 -4.99 -2.80 -8.04
N THR A 70 -5.74 -2.16 -7.14
CA THR A 70 -7.18 -2.38 -6.97
C THR A 70 -7.94 -2.00 -8.23
N ALA A 71 -7.65 -0.84 -8.83
CA ALA A 71 -8.26 -0.43 -10.09
C ALA A 71 -7.96 -1.41 -11.23
N ALA A 72 -6.72 -1.90 -11.33
CA ALA A 72 -6.32 -2.90 -12.32
C ALA A 72 -7.05 -4.25 -12.10
N TYR A 73 -7.17 -4.70 -10.86
CA TYR A 73 -7.89 -5.93 -10.51
C TYR A 73 -9.36 -5.87 -10.95
N PHE A 74 -10.09 -4.82 -10.57
CA PHE A 74 -11.50 -4.68 -10.94
C PHE A 74 -11.72 -4.42 -12.43
N LYS A 75 -10.79 -3.73 -13.10
CA LYS A 75 -10.80 -3.61 -14.56
C LYS A 75 -10.67 -4.98 -15.24
N GLY A 76 -9.79 -5.84 -14.73
CA GLY A 76 -9.65 -7.21 -15.21
C GLY A 76 -10.89 -8.06 -14.95
N LEU A 77 -11.53 -7.89 -13.79
CA LEU A 77 -12.77 -8.58 -13.44
C LEU A 77 -13.92 -8.21 -14.41
N ALA A 78 -14.09 -6.93 -14.72
CA ALA A 78 -15.13 -6.48 -15.65
C ALA A 78 -14.92 -7.08 -17.06
N SER A 79 -13.68 -7.17 -17.53
CA SER A 79 -13.35 -7.81 -18.81
C SER A 79 -13.63 -9.31 -18.80
N LYS A 80 -13.33 -10.01 -17.68
CA LYS A 80 -13.58 -11.45 -17.54
C LYS A 80 -15.07 -11.74 -17.44
N ALA A 81 -15.81 -10.93 -16.67
CA ALA A 81 -17.25 -11.05 -16.51
C ALA A 81 -17.97 -10.82 -17.85
N ALA A 82 -17.57 -9.83 -18.64
CA ALA A 82 -18.14 -9.58 -19.97
C ALA A 82 -17.88 -10.75 -20.94
N ALA A 83 -16.72 -11.40 -20.85
CA ALA A 83 -16.43 -12.60 -21.64
C ALA A 83 -17.31 -13.78 -21.21
N GLU A 84 -17.43 -14.03 -19.90
CA GLU A 84 -18.30 -15.09 -19.36
C GLU A 84 -19.78 -14.84 -19.68
N GLU A 85 -20.25 -13.58 -19.66
CA GLU A 85 -21.61 -13.21 -20.05
C GLU A 85 -21.88 -13.51 -21.53
N SER A 86 -20.95 -13.15 -22.43
CA SER A 86 -21.03 -13.49 -23.85
C SER A 86 -21.06 -15.01 -24.07
N ASP A 87 -20.22 -15.76 -23.37
CA ASP A 87 -20.19 -17.22 -23.48
C ASP A 87 -21.52 -17.85 -23.02
N LEU A 88 -22.14 -17.29 -21.99
CA LEU A 88 -23.45 -17.73 -21.49
C LEU A 88 -24.57 -17.38 -22.47
N GLU A 89 -24.57 -16.18 -23.06
CA GLU A 89 -25.53 -15.78 -24.09
C GLU A 89 -25.45 -16.70 -25.31
N ASP A 90 -24.24 -17.02 -25.77
CA ASP A 90 -24.03 -17.93 -26.91
C ASP A 90 -24.53 -19.34 -26.59
N ALA A 91 -24.23 -19.86 -25.39
CA ALA A 91 -24.73 -21.16 -24.94
C ALA A 91 -26.27 -21.18 -24.83
N LEU A 92 -26.88 -20.12 -24.29
CA LEU A 92 -28.33 -20.00 -24.17
C LEU A 92 -29.00 -19.92 -25.54
N SER A 93 -28.41 -19.13 -26.46
CA SER A 93 -28.88 -19.00 -27.84
C SER A 93 -28.87 -20.34 -28.56
N ALA A 94 -27.78 -21.11 -28.45
CA ALA A 94 -27.66 -22.45 -29.03
C ALA A 94 -28.74 -23.41 -28.48
N VAL A 95 -28.95 -23.43 -27.16
CA VAL A 95 -30.01 -24.26 -26.54
C VAL A 95 -31.40 -23.83 -27.00
N SER A 96 -31.66 -22.52 -27.12
CA SER A 96 -32.96 -22.01 -27.57
C SER A 96 -33.30 -22.38 -29.01
N GLN A 97 -32.29 -22.54 -29.88
CA GLN A 97 -32.48 -22.99 -31.26
C GLN A 97 -32.73 -24.50 -31.37
N GLU A 98 -32.19 -25.30 -30.44
CA GLU A 98 -32.46 -26.73 -30.37
C GLU A 98 -33.81 -27.05 -29.72
N MET A 99 -34.32 -26.17 -28.86
CA MET A 99 -35.67 -26.30 -28.28
C MET A 99 -36.71 -25.73 -29.25
N ASP A 100 -37.39 -26.61 -29.99
CA ASP A 100 -38.59 -26.27 -30.76
C ASP A 100 -39.75 -25.97 -29.78
N PHE A 101 -40.00 -24.69 -29.51
CA PHE A 101 -41.10 -24.23 -28.66
C PHE A 101 -42.47 -24.25 -29.38
N ASP A 102 -42.53 -24.69 -30.64
CA ASP A 102 -43.74 -24.70 -31.49
C ASP A 102 -44.45 -26.07 -31.57
N GLN A 103 -44.07 -27.06 -30.76
CA GLN A 103 -44.89 -28.27 -30.58
C GLN A 103 -45.92 -28.10 -29.43
N PRO A 104 -47.20 -28.45 -29.65
CA PRO A 104 -48.32 -28.15 -28.74
C PRO A 104 -48.28 -28.87 -27.39
#